data_AF-A0A343TH56-F1
#
_entry.id   AF-A0A343TH56-F1
#
_cell.length_a   1.000
_cell.length_b   1.000
_cell.length_c   1.000
_cell.angle_alpha   90.00
_cell.angle_beta   90.00
_cell.angle_gamma   90.00
#
_symmetry.space_group_name_H-M   'P 1'
#
loop_
_entity.id
_entity.type
_entity.pdbx_description
1 polymer ?
#
loop_
_entity_poly.entity_id
_entity_poly.type
_entity_poly.pdbx_seq_one_letter_code
_entity_poly.pdbx_strand_id
1 'polypeptide(L)'
;MKLAILGFGAVGRSVAELAGAYGHTVTAIADSKSAVLADSASGNAALDVDAVSTRKEDAGTVGDADPDDVLAADYDVLVEATPTTLGDAEPGFSHAAAALERDRHVVLANKGPVAERYGDLAALARESAGDVRFEATVGGAIPAISTVEDVGPARVSAVRGVLNGTANFILTRMAAEGLDYDHVLAEAQDLGVAEADPSFDVNGTDAALKCVILANVLSFGTADDPADAREFTLADAAVEGIENVPGSALELAAEDGRTVRLVGEASRESVRVGPRLVPENGTLAVTGTQNIVQLDTDHAGRLNVSGRGAGGPETASAVLADVGRLP
;
A
#
# COMPACT_ATOMS: atom_id res chain seq x y z
N MET A 1 -5.42 19.19 10.32
CA MET A 1 -6.46 18.89 9.30
C MET A 1 -7.57 18.07 9.92
N LYS A 2 -8.80 18.29 9.45
CA LYS A 2 -9.99 17.49 9.72
C LYS A 2 -10.02 16.28 8.79
N LEU A 3 -10.15 15.09 9.35
CA LEU A 3 -10.11 13.82 8.62
C LEU A 3 -11.49 13.16 8.59
N ALA A 4 -11.91 12.77 7.38
CA ALA A 4 -12.95 11.78 7.17
C ALA A 4 -12.28 10.44 6.85
N ILE A 5 -12.70 9.34 7.47
CA ILE A 5 -12.09 8.02 7.28
C ILE A 5 -13.14 7.05 6.74
N LEU A 6 -12.91 6.51 5.54
CA LEU A 6 -13.71 5.43 4.96
C LEU A 6 -12.98 4.11 5.13
N GLY A 7 -13.65 3.15 5.77
CA GLY A 7 -13.06 1.88 6.16
C GLY A 7 -12.55 1.93 7.60
N PHE A 8 -13.15 1.11 8.47
CA PHE A 8 -12.80 1.04 9.89
C PHE A 8 -12.30 -0.36 10.30
N GLY A 9 -11.47 -0.95 9.43
CA GLY A 9 -10.69 -2.16 9.71
C GLY A 9 -9.39 -1.85 10.45
N ALA A 10 -8.40 -2.75 10.38
CA ALA A 10 -7.13 -2.60 11.10
C ALA A 10 -6.41 -1.27 10.79
N VAL A 11 -6.36 -0.86 9.51
CA VAL A 11 -5.70 0.37 9.08
C VAL A 11 -6.51 1.61 9.50
N GLY A 12 -7.77 1.71 9.10
CA GLY A 12 -8.59 2.89 9.42
C GLY A 12 -8.79 3.13 10.91
N ARG A 13 -8.91 2.06 11.71
CA ARG A 13 -8.91 2.17 13.19
C ARG A 13 -7.59 2.74 13.70
N SER A 14 -6.46 2.20 13.24
CA SER A 14 -5.13 2.69 13.64
C SER A 14 -4.91 4.15 13.23
N VAL A 15 -5.40 4.57 12.05
CA VAL A 15 -5.37 5.98 11.62
C VAL A 15 -6.18 6.84 12.58
N ALA A 16 -7.40 6.44 12.91
CA ALA A 16 -8.26 7.19 13.83
C ALA A 16 -7.63 7.35 15.22
N GLU A 17 -7.07 6.27 15.76
CA GLU A 17 -6.40 6.25 17.07
C GLU A 17 -5.14 7.14 17.09
N LEU A 18 -4.35 7.13 16.01
CA LEU A 18 -3.09 7.87 15.95
C LEU A 18 -3.25 9.32 15.48
N ALA A 19 -4.36 9.69 14.83
CA ALA A 19 -4.57 11.00 14.22
C ALA A 19 -4.30 12.17 15.18
N GLY A 20 -4.76 12.08 16.44
CA GLY A 20 -4.56 13.12 17.45
C GLY A 20 -3.08 13.35 17.79
N ALA A 21 -2.26 12.29 17.82
CA ALA A 21 -0.82 12.39 18.07
C ALA A 21 -0.06 13.08 16.91
N TYR A 22 -0.62 13.02 15.71
CA TYR A 22 -0.10 13.71 14.51
C TYR A 22 -0.70 15.11 14.33
N GLY A 23 -1.55 15.58 15.26
CA GLY A 23 -2.14 16.93 15.20
C GLY A 23 -3.35 17.03 14.26
N HIS A 24 -4.00 15.92 13.95
CA HIS A 24 -5.21 15.87 13.15
C HIS A 24 -6.45 15.59 14.01
N THR A 25 -7.62 15.91 13.46
CA THR A 25 -8.91 15.71 14.14
C THR A 25 -9.80 14.85 13.27
N VAL A 26 -10.33 13.76 13.82
CA VAL A 26 -11.25 12.88 13.08
C VAL A 26 -12.68 13.43 13.22
N THR A 27 -13.31 13.74 12.09
CA THR A 27 -14.65 14.37 12.05
C THR A 27 -15.72 13.43 11.50
N ALA A 28 -15.33 12.39 10.76
CA ALA A 28 -16.25 11.39 10.24
C ALA A 28 -15.54 10.03 10.09
N ILE A 29 -16.27 8.95 10.38
CA ILE A 29 -15.80 7.57 10.20
C ILE A 29 -16.94 6.76 9.58
N ALA A 30 -16.65 5.97 8.55
CA ALA A 30 -17.54 4.91 8.07
C ALA A 30 -16.87 3.54 8.07
N ASP A 31 -17.68 2.52 8.32
CA ASP A 31 -17.38 1.14 7.92
C ASP A 31 -18.28 0.71 6.74
N SER A 32 -18.27 -0.57 6.40
CA SER A 32 -19.07 -1.08 5.28
C SER A 32 -20.59 -1.06 5.49
N LYS A 33 -21.10 -0.64 6.66
CA LYS A 33 -22.52 -0.71 7.03
C LYS A 33 -23.09 0.56 7.61
N SER A 34 -22.25 1.43 8.14
CA SER A 34 -22.66 2.57 8.95
C SER A 34 -21.60 3.66 8.98
N ALA A 35 -22.04 4.86 9.32
CA ALA A 35 -21.17 5.99 9.60
C ALA A 35 -21.51 6.68 10.93
N VAL A 36 -20.54 7.45 11.40
CA VAL A 36 -20.68 8.43 12.49
C VAL A 36 -19.99 9.72 12.08
N LEU A 37 -20.67 10.84 12.29
CA LEU A 37 -20.20 12.18 11.94
C LEU A 37 -20.20 13.05 13.20
N ALA A 38 -19.19 13.90 13.34
CA ALA A 38 -19.11 14.86 14.42
C ALA A 38 -20.22 15.90 14.27
N ASP A 39 -20.94 16.16 15.36
CA ASP A 39 -21.96 17.20 15.38
C ASP A 39 -21.30 18.59 15.43
N SER A 40 -21.07 19.15 14.24
CA SER A 40 -20.49 20.46 14.05
C SER A 40 -21.32 21.58 14.69
N ALA A 41 -22.63 21.38 14.91
CA ALA A 41 -23.50 22.36 15.56
C ALA A 41 -23.33 22.38 17.09
N SER A 42 -22.84 21.29 17.68
CA SER A 42 -22.59 21.16 19.13
C SER A 42 -21.30 21.84 19.61
N GLY A 43 -20.45 22.32 18.69
CA GLY A 43 -19.13 22.86 18.99
C GLY A 43 -18.06 21.79 19.26
N ASN A 44 -18.43 20.51 19.29
CA ASN A 44 -17.49 19.40 19.33
C ASN A 44 -17.19 18.92 17.90
N ALA A 45 -16.13 19.45 17.30
CA ALA A 45 -15.73 19.12 15.93
C ALA A 45 -14.99 17.77 15.82
N ALA A 46 -14.80 17.04 16.93
CA ALA A 46 -14.02 15.80 16.98
C ALA A 46 -14.87 14.62 17.44
N LEU A 47 -14.68 13.47 16.79
CA LEU A 47 -15.23 12.20 17.25
C LEU A 47 -14.43 11.64 18.44
N ASP A 48 -15.14 10.98 19.35
CA ASP A 48 -14.53 10.13 20.38
C ASP A 48 -14.23 8.75 19.77
N VAL A 49 -12.99 8.56 19.34
CA VAL A 49 -12.55 7.34 18.65
C VAL A 49 -12.69 6.10 19.53
N ASP A 50 -12.48 6.21 20.84
CA ASP A 50 -12.62 5.09 21.77
C ASP A 50 -14.08 4.64 21.87
N ALA A 51 -15.02 5.60 21.89
CA ALA A 51 -16.45 5.29 21.86
C ALA A 51 -16.88 4.63 20.53
N VAL A 52 -16.33 5.08 19.40
CA VAL A 52 -16.59 4.48 18.08
C VAL A 52 -16.04 3.05 18.00
N SER A 53 -14.81 2.81 18.47
CA SER A 53 -14.20 1.47 18.55
C SER A 53 -15.00 0.53 19.45
N THR A 54 -15.40 1.00 20.64
CA THR A 54 -16.24 0.23 21.57
C THR A 54 -17.56 -0.18 20.92
N ARG A 55 -18.24 0.77 20.27
CA ARG A 55 -19.50 0.49 19.55
C ARG A 55 -19.29 -0.52 18.42
N LYS A 56 -18.19 -0.41 17.67
CA LYS A 56 -17.87 -1.34 16.59
C LYS A 56 -17.73 -2.78 17.11
N GLU A 57 -17.14 -2.95 18.29
CA GLU A 57 -16.96 -4.26 18.92
C GLU A 57 -18.27 -4.82 19.48
N ASP A 58 -19.08 -3.99 20.13
CA ASP A 58 -20.31 -4.41 20.78
C ASP A 58 -21.48 -4.62 19.80
N ALA A 59 -21.61 -3.75 18.80
CA ALA A 59 -22.77 -3.68 17.90
C ALA A 59 -22.44 -3.99 16.43
N GLY A 60 -21.15 -4.09 16.07
CA GLY A 60 -20.73 -4.35 14.69
C GLY A 60 -20.85 -3.15 13.74
N THR A 61 -21.20 -1.96 14.25
CA THR A 61 -21.36 -0.70 13.50
C THR A 61 -20.59 0.44 14.17
N VAL A 62 -20.17 1.44 13.40
CA VAL A 62 -19.49 2.65 13.93
C VAL A 62 -20.47 3.75 14.33
N GLY A 63 -21.71 3.68 13.86
CA GLY A 63 -22.76 4.66 14.15
C GLY A 63 -24.12 4.24 13.61
N ASP A 64 -24.94 5.23 13.24
CA ASP A 64 -26.32 5.07 12.77
C ASP A 64 -26.58 5.76 11.41
N ALA A 65 -25.60 6.53 10.90
CA ALA A 65 -25.70 7.23 9.61
C ALA A 65 -25.35 6.30 8.44
N ASP A 66 -25.66 6.73 7.21
CA ASP A 66 -25.29 6.01 6.00
C ASP A 66 -23.78 6.19 5.72
N PRO A 67 -23.04 5.13 5.32
CA PRO A 67 -21.63 5.26 4.94
C PRO A 67 -21.34 6.43 3.99
N ASP A 68 -22.22 6.68 3.02
CA ASP A 68 -22.02 7.71 2.00
C ASP A 68 -22.14 9.13 2.58
N ASP A 69 -22.78 9.30 3.74
CA ASP A 69 -22.88 10.61 4.42
C ASP A 69 -21.49 11.18 4.77
N VAL A 70 -20.49 10.32 4.95
CA VAL A 70 -19.10 10.74 5.22
C VAL A 70 -18.52 11.55 4.06
N LEU A 71 -18.85 11.21 2.81
CA LEU A 71 -18.37 11.95 1.63
C LEU A 71 -18.87 13.40 1.63
N ALA A 72 -20.06 13.62 2.19
CA ALA A 72 -20.69 14.93 2.30
C ALA A 72 -20.28 15.73 3.55
N ALA A 73 -19.55 15.13 4.49
CA ALA A 73 -19.14 15.75 5.75
C ALA A 73 -18.18 16.95 5.54
N ASP A 74 -17.99 17.71 6.63
CA ASP A 74 -16.99 18.79 6.70
C ASP A 74 -15.62 18.22 7.12
N TYR A 75 -14.75 18.02 6.14
CA TYR A 75 -13.38 17.54 6.31
C TYR A 75 -12.43 18.22 5.33
N ASP A 76 -11.14 18.23 5.66
CA ASP A 76 -10.08 18.71 4.77
C ASP A 76 -9.53 17.56 3.91
N VAL A 77 -9.43 16.37 4.51
CA VAL A 77 -8.82 15.17 3.90
C VAL A 77 -9.72 13.96 4.06
N LEU A 78 -9.96 13.26 2.96
CA LEU A 78 -10.54 11.91 2.96
C LEU A 78 -9.41 10.88 3.06
N VAL A 79 -9.42 10.05 4.10
CA VAL A 79 -8.60 8.85 4.19
C VAL A 79 -9.42 7.66 3.69
N GLU A 80 -9.01 7.10 2.56
CA GLU A 80 -9.66 5.93 1.94
C GLU A 80 -8.88 4.66 2.33
N ALA A 81 -9.43 3.93 3.30
CA ALA A 81 -8.84 2.72 3.88
C ALA A 81 -9.78 1.51 3.77
N THR A 82 -10.69 1.50 2.78
CA THR A 82 -11.46 0.31 2.47
C THR A 82 -10.57 -0.80 1.86
N PRO A 83 -11.01 -2.07 1.91
CA PRO A 83 -10.26 -3.17 1.31
C PRO A 83 -10.01 -2.94 -0.19
N THR A 84 -8.88 -3.46 -0.67
CA THR A 84 -8.55 -3.41 -2.10
C THR A 84 -9.46 -4.33 -2.90
N THR A 85 -10.20 -3.74 -3.83
CA THR A 85 -10.96 -4.44 -4.88
C THR A 85 -10.18 -4.37 -6.18
N LEU A 86 -10.06 -5.51 -6.87
CA LEU A 86 -9.48 -5.59 -8.22
C LEU A 86 -10.59 -5.76 -9.26
N GLY A 87 -10.41 -5.16 -10.42
CA GLY A 87 -11.31 -5.22 -11.58
C GLY A 87 -11.93 -3.88 -11.95
N ASP A 88 -12.49 -3.16 -10.98
CA ASP A 88 -13.11 -1.83 -11.18
C ASP A 88 -12.64 -0.77 -10.17
N ALA A 89 -11.79 -1.14 -9.21
CA ALA A 89 -11.32 -0.30 -8.10
C ALA A 89 -12.45 0.28 -7.21
N GLU A 90 -13.68 -0.24 -7.26
CA GLU A 90 -14.80 0.26 -6.46
C GLU A 90 -14.88 -0.42 -5.07
N PRO A 91 -15.34 0.30 -4.03
CA PRO A 91 -15.79 1.70 -4.05
C PRO A 91 -14.65 2.73 -3.88
N GLY A 92 -13.40 2.29 -3.72
CA GLY A 92 -12.27 3.18 -3.41
C GLY A 92 -12.07 4.30 -4.45
N PHE A 93 -12.31 4.01 -5.73
CA PHE A 93 -12.23 5.02 -6.78
C PHE A 93 -13.34 6.06 -6.67
N SER A 94 -14.61 5.64 -6.54
CA SER A 94 -15.73 6.58 -6.41
C SER A 94 -15.63 7.43 -5.14
N HIS A 95 -15.11 6.89 -4.04
CA HIS A 95 -14.79 7.66 -2.84
C HIS A 95 -13.79 8.79 -3.12
N ALA A 96 -12.67 8.47 -3.78
CA ALA A 96 -11.64 9.43 -4.13
C ALA A 96 -12.18 10.51 -5.07
N ALA A 97 -12.93 10.10 -6.10
CA ALA A 97 -13.56 11.02 -7.05
C ALA A 97 -14.51 12.01 -6.36
N ALA A 98 -15.40 11.52 -5.49
CA ALA A 98 -16.35 12.36 -4.77
C ALA A 98 -15.67 13.40 -3.84
N ALA A 99 -14.53 13.05 -3.25
CA ALA A 99 -13.74 13.99 -2.45
C ALA A 99 -13.06 15.05 -3.33
N LEU A 100 -12.45 14.65 -4.44
CA LEU A 100 -11.77 15.57 -5.38
C LEU A 100 -12.75 16.53 -6.06
N GLU A 101 -13.94 16.06 -6.43
CA GLU A 101 -15.03 16.90 -6.95
C GLU A 101 -15.49 18.00 -5.97
N ARG A 102 -15.17 17.83 -4.67
CA ARG A 102 -15.45 18.77 -3.58
C ARG A 102 -14.20 19.53 -3.12
N ASP A 103 -13.13 19.52 -3.92
CA ASP A 103 -11.85 20.17 -3.62
C ASP A 103 -11.21 19.69 -2.30
N ARG A 104 -11.42 18.42 -1.94
CA ARG A 104 -10.84 17.81 -0.73
C ARG A 104 -9.64 16.96 -1.10
N HIS A 105 -8.63 16.96 -0.24
CA HIS A 105 -7.49 16.08 -0.43
C HIS A 105 -7.88 14.62 -0.17
N VAL A 106 -7.15 13.69 -0.78
CA VAL A 106 -7.37 12.25 -0.66
C VAL A 106 -6.07 11.57 -0.27
N VAL A 107 -6.11 10.73 0.76
CA VAL A 107 -5.01 9.84 1.13
C VAL A 107 -5.49 8.40 1.04
N LEU A 108 -4.91 7.63 0.14
CA LEU A 108 -5.31 6.24 -0.13
C LEU A 108 -4.39 5.26 0.60
N ALA A 109 -4.98 4.34 1.36
CA ALA A 109 -4.35 3.06 1.73
C ALA A 109 -4.80 1.92 0.81
N ASN A 110 -5.86 2.14 0.04
CA ASN A 110 -6.37 1.21 -0.95
C ASN A 110 -5.55 1.25 -2.25
N LYS A 111 -5.03 0.09 -2.67
CA LYS A 111 -4.22 -0.05 -3.89
C LYS A 111 -5.03 0.04 -5.19
N GLY A 112 -6.32 -0.27 -5.17
CA GLY A 112 -7.15 -0.39 -6.38
C GLY A 112 -7.13 0.87 -7.26
N PRO A 113 -7.49 2.06 -6.73
CA PRO A 113 -7.55 3.28 -7.53
C PRO A 113 -6.22 3.66 -8.20
N VAL A 114 -5.09 3.43 -7.52
CA VAL A 114 -3.76 3.76 -8.03
C VAL A 114 -3.09 2.63 -8.83
N ALA A 115 -3.64 1.42 -8.80
CA ALA A 115 -3.13 0.29 -9.58
C ALA A 115 -3.90 0.06 -10.88
N GLU A 116 -5.19 0.41 -10.94
CA GLU A 116 -6.05 0.12 -12.09
C GLU A 116 -6.59 1.37 -12.79
N ARG A 117 -6.63 2.51 -12.09
CA ARG A 117 -7.24 3.76 -12.57
C ARG A 117 -6.41 4.99 -12.23
N TYR A 118 -5.09 4.86 -12.33
CA TYR A 118 -4.15 5.91 -11.98
C TYR A 118 -4.35 7.14 -12.87
N GLY A 119 -4.52 6.94 -14.19
CA GLY A 119 -4.71 8.02 -15.15
C GLY A 119 -5.98 8.83 -14.87
N ASP A 120 -7.07 8.14 -14.57
CA ASP A 120 -8.34 8.77 -14.22
C ASP A 120 -8.24 9.56 -12.91
N LEU A 121 -7.57 9.00 -11.90
CA LEU A 121 -7.35 9.67 -10.63
C LEU A 121 -6.45 10.91 -10.78
N ALA A 122 -5.41 10.82 -11.61
CA ALA A 122 -4.53 11.95 -11.93
C ALA A 122 -5.28 13.07 -12.68
N ALA A 123 -6.20 12.71 -13.59
CA ALA A 123 -7.05 13.69 -14.27
C ALA A 123 -7.98 14.41 -13.30
N LEU A 124 -8.65 13.69 -12.40
CA LEU A 124 -9.51 14.27 -11.37
C LEU A 124 -8.73 15.20 -10.43
N ALA A 125 -7.55 14.76 -9.98
CA ALA A 125 -6.70 15.56 -9.10
C ALA A 125 -6.29 16.89 -9.77
N ARG A 126 -6.02 16.87 -11.08
CA ARG A 126 -5.67 18.08 -11.85
C ARG A 126 -6.81 19.10 -11.95
N GLU A 127 -8.05 18.65 -11.90
CA GLU A 127 -9.25 19.51 -11.95
C GLU A 127 -9.69 20.00 -10.57
N SER A 128 -9.17 19.39 -9.50
CA SER A 128 -9.46 19.69 -8.10
C SER A 128 -8.45 20.67 -7.51
N ALA A 129 -8.84 21.41 -6.47
CA ALA A 129 -7.88 22.05 -5.57
C ALA A 129 -7.32 21.08 -4.50
N GLY A 130 -7.87 19.87 -4.42
CA GLY A 130 -7.37 18.78 -3.59
C GLY A 130 -6.18 18.05 -4.24
N ASP A 131 -5.38 17.41 -3.40
CA ASP A 131 -4.23 16.60 -3.81
C ASP A 131 -4.47 15.14 -3.44
N VAL A 132 -3.83 14.22 -4.16
CA VAL A 132 -3.89 12.78 -3.90
C VAL A 132 -2.53 12.29 -3.40
N ARG A 133 -2.53 11.55 -2.29
CA ARG A 133 -1.38 10.86 -1.73
C ARG A 133 -1.70 9.39 -1.43
N PHE A 134 -0.72 8.50 -1.47
CA PHE A 134 -0.97 7.06 -1.41
C PHE A 134 0.25 6.22 -0.99
N GLU A 135 1.15 6.77 -0.16
CA GLU A 135 2.36 6.10 0.34
C GLU A 135 2.04 4.73 0.96
N ALA A 136 0.95 4.65 1.72
CA ALA A 136 0.49 3.44 2.39
C ALA A 136 0.19 2.25 1.45
N THR A 137 0.02 2.51 0.16
CA THR A 137 -0.26 1.47 -0.85
C THR A 137 0.98 0.64 -1.21
N VAL A 138 2.19 1.14 -0.96
CA VAL A 138 3.46 0.47 -1.29
C VAL A 138 4.40 0.44 -0.10
N GLY A 139 4.73 -0.76 0.39
CA GLY A 139 5.79 -0.93 1.39
C GLY A 139 5.39 -0.63 2.84
N GLY A 140 4.11 -0.39 3.14
CA GLY A 140 3.63 -0.20 4.51
C GLY A 140 4.14 1.12 5.09
N ALA A 141 5.06 1.05 6.06
CA ALA A 141 5.70 2.23 6.65
C ALA A 141 6.94 2.72 5.89
N ILE A 142 7.36 2.01 4.84
CA ILE A 142 8.52 2.38 4.04
C ILE A 142 8.13 3.56 3.12
N PRO A 143 8.85 4.70 3.15
CA PRO A 143 8.58 5.84 2.27
C PRO A 143 9.06 5.53 0.84
N ALA A 144 8.35 4.68 0.11
CA ALA A 144 8.72 4.24 -1.22
C ALA A 144 8.40 5.31 -2.27
N ILE A 145 7.16 5.79 -2.28
CA ILE A 145 6.64 6.73 -3.28
C ILE A 145 7.28 8.10 -3.08
N SER A 146 7.30 8.62 -1.84
CA SER A 146 7.94 9.90 -1.57
C SER A 146 9.44 9.92 -1.83
N THR A 147 10.16 8.81 -1.62
CA THR A 147 11.58 8.78 -1.99
C THR A 147 11.76 8.90 -3.51
N VAL A 148 10.85 8.34 -4.31
CA VAL A 148 10.86 8.53 -5.77
C VAL A 148 10.56 9.99 -6.13
N GLU A 149 9.57 10.61 -5.49
CA GLU A 149 9.22 12.02 -5.68
C GLU A 149 10.38 12.96 -5.32
N ASP A 150 11.03 12.75 -4.17
CA ASP A 150 12.14 13.55 -3.65
C ASP A 150 13.39 13.46 -4.54
N VAL A 151 13.69 12.27 -5.08
CA VAL A 151 14.78 12.09 -6.05
C VAL A 151 14.43 12.73 -7.41
N GLY A 152 13.14 12.81 -7.73
CA GLY A 152 12.62 13.17 -9.04
C GLY A 152 12.43 11.92 -9.89
N PRO A 153 11.18 11.58 -10.29
CA PRO A 153 10.87 10.37 -11.07
C PRO A 153 11.74 10.19 -12.31
N ALA A 154 12.05 11.29 -13.03
CA ALA A 154 12.91 11.28 -14.22
C ALA A 154 14.33 10.76 -13.97
N ARG A 155 14.84 10.89 -12.74
CA ARG A 155 16.19 10.49 -12.33
C ARG A 155 16.26 9.09 -11.71
N VAL A 156 15.12 8.44 -11.60
CA VAL A 156 14.99 7.05 -11.16
C VAL A 156 14.81 6.19 -12.41
N SER A 157 15.72 5.25 -12.62
CA SER A 157 15.71 4.35 -13.78
C SER A 157 14.88 3.09 -13.52
N ALA A 158 14.91 2.59 -12.28
CA ALA A 158 14.09 1.47 -11.82
C ALA A 158 13.92 1.52 -10.30
N VAL A 159 12.80 0.97 -9.83
CA VAL A 159 12.57 0.63 -8.43
C VAL A 159 12.49 -0.89 -8.31
N ARG A 160 13.29 -1.47 -7.42
CA ARG A 160 13.31 -2.91 -7.12
C ARG A 160 12.91 -3.12 -5.67
N GLY A 161 12.31 -4.26 -5.35
CA GLY A 161 12.02 -4.53 -3.95
C GLY A 161 11.61 -5.96 -3.64
N VAL A 162 11.78 -6.31 -2.37
CA VAL A 162 11.11 -7.45 -1.74
C VAL A 162 9.96 -6.88 -0.97
N LEU A 163 8.77 -6.98 -1.54
CA LEU A 163 7.58 -6.20 -1.15
C LEU A 163 6.44 -7.03 -0.57
N ASN A 164 6.63 -8.35 -0.47
CA ASN A 164 5.64 -9.27 0.06
C ASN A 164 6.24 -10.08 1.23
N GLY A 165 5.73 -9.87 2.43
CA GLY A 165 6.25 -10.47 3.66
C GLY A 165 6.03 -11.98 3.72
N THR A 166 4.87 -12.47 3.27
CA THR A 166 4.52 -13.89 3.26
C THR A 166 5.45 -14.70 2.35
N ALA A 167 5.62 -14.27 1.09
CA ALA A 167 6.52 -14.92 0.15
C ALA A 167 7.98 -14.85 0.60
N ASN A 168 8.39 -13.72 1.20
CA ASN A 168 9.73 -13.58 1.75
C ASN A 168 9.98 -14.53 2.93
N PHE A 169 9.00 -14.67 3.83
CA PHE A 169 9.06 -15.61 4.94
C PHE A 169 9.23 -17.04 4.42
N ILE A 170 8.38 -17.46 3.47
CA ILE A 170 8.43 -18.83 2.91
C ILE A 170 9.79 -19.10 2.28
N LEU A 171 10.28 -18.25 1.37
CA LEU A 171 11.59 -18.45 0.73
C LEU A 171 12.75 -18.45 1.73
N THR A 172 12.68 -17.60 2.76
CA THR A 172 13.70 -17.55 3.82
C THR A 172 13.71 -18.85 4.64
N ARG A 173 12.54 -19.38 5.01
CA ARG A 173 12.40 -20.62 5.78
C ARG A 173 12.82 -21.85 4.96
N MET A 174 12.38 -21.94 3.70
CA MET A 174 12.81 -23.00 2.78
C MET A 174 14.33 -23.03 2.63
N ALA A 175 14.98 -21.87 2.46
CA ALA A 175 16.42 -21.78 2.31
C ALA A 175 17.19 -22.13 3.60
N ALA A 176 16.66 -21.77 4.76
CA ALA A 176 17.31 -22.02 6.04
C ALA A 176 17.24 -23.50 6.48
N GLU A 177 16.14 -24.18 6.17
CA GLU A 177 15.86 -25.54 6.66
C GLU A 177 15.94 -26.63 5.59
N GLY A 178 16.11 -26.26 4.32
CA GLY A 178 16.12 -27.20 3.20
C GLY A 178 14.77 -27.89 3.00
N LEU A 179 13.68 -27.19 3.31
CA LEU A 179 12.32 -27.71 3.27
C LEU A 179 11.62 -27.36 1.96
N ASP A 180 10.72 -28.24 1.53
CA ASP A 180 9.88 -28.01 0.36
C ASP A 180 8.78 -26.98 0.63
N TYR A 181 8.31 -26.33 -0.44
CA TYR A 181 7.34 -25.24 -0.41
C TYR A 181 6.08 -25.59 0.39
N ASP A 182 5.46 -26.74 0.11
CA ASP A 182 4.18 -27.14 0.74
C ASP A 182 4.29 -27.24 2.27
N HIS A 183 5.43 -27.71 2.78
CA HIS A 183 5.65 -27.84 4.22
C HIS A 183 5.77 -26.47 4.89
N VAL A 184 6.56 -25.59 4.28
CA VAL A 184 6.79 -24.24 4.81
C VAL A 184 5.53 -23.37 4.69
N LEU A 185 4.73 -23.56 3.65
CA LEU A 185 3.44 -22.89 3.51
C LEU A 185 2.49 -23.27 4.65
N ALA A 186 2.38 -24.56 4.96
CA ALA A 186 1.57 -25.04 6.07
C ALA A 186 2.03 -24.44 7.42
N GLU A 187 3.35 -24.39 7.66
CA GLU A 187 3.92 -23.73 8.85
C GLU A 187 3.57 -22.22 8.87
N ALA A 188 3.68 -21.54 7.74
CA ALA A 188 3.34 -20.12 7.63
C ALA A 188 1.85 -19.86 7.95
N GLN A 189 0.95 -20.78 7.58
CA GLN A 189 -0.47 -20.70 7.91
C GLN A 189 -0.71 -20.94 9.41
N ASP A 190 -0.05 -21.94 10.01
CA ASP A 190 -0.15 -22.23 11.45
C ASP A 190 0.35 -21.07 12.32
N LEU A 191 1.37 -20.35 11.85
CA LEU A 191 1.93 -19.17 12.51
C LEU A 191 1.13 -17.88 12.24
N GLY A 192 0.10 -17.94 11.39
CA GLY A 192 -0.69 -16.78 10.97
C GLY A 192 0.07 -15.78 10.09
N VAL A 193 1.18 -16.20 9.48
CA VAL A 193 1.94 -15.42 8.49
C VAL A 193 1.24 -15.44 7.13
N ALA A 194 0.65 -16.58 6.76
CA ALA A 194 -0.12 -16.75 5.54
C ALA A 194 -1.61 -17.00 5.89
N GLU A 195 -2.51 -16.48 5.05
CA GLU A 195 -3.94 -16.78 5.15
C GLU A 195 -4.26 -18.20 4.61
N ALA A 196 -5.50 -18.65 4.86
CA ALA A 196 -5.97 -19.94 4.37
C ALA A 196 -5.92 -20.04 2.84
N ASP A 197 -6.22 -18.94 2.14
CA ASP A 197 -5.93 -18.77 0.72
C ASP A 197 -4.77 -17.78 0.54
N PRO A 198 -3.54 -18.27 0.34
CA PRO A 198 -2.34 -17.44 0.23
C PRO A 198 -2.07 -16.98 -1.21
N SER A 199 -2.96 -17.30 -2.16
CA SER A 199 -2.74 -17.15 -3.61
C SER A 199 -2.30 -15.74 -3.99
N PHE A 200 -2.85 -14.72 -3.34
CA PHE A 200 -2.54 -13.32 -3.60
C PHE A 200 -1.07 -12.97 -3.31
N ASP A 201 -0.48 -13.62 -2.31
CA ASP A 201 0.91 -13.43 -1.89
C ASP A 201 1.86 -14.32 -2.70
N VAL A 202 1.61 -15.63 -2.71
CA VAL A 202 2.56 -16.62 -3.24
C VAL A 202 2.64 -16.63 -4.77
N ASN A 203 1.57 -16.23 -5.45
CA ASN A 203 1.58 -16.04 -6.91
C ASN A 203 2.22 -14.70 -7.31
N GLY A 204 2.56 -13.84 -6.35
CA GLY A 204 3.23 -12.55 -6.60
C GLY A 204 2.29 -11.40 -6.99
N THR A 205 0.97 -11.59 -6.92
CA THR A 205 -0.02 -10.56 -7.31
C THR A 205 0.09 -9.31 -6.44
N ASP A 206 0.23 -9.44 -5.11
CA ASP A 206 0.42 -8.29 -4.22
C ASP A 206 1.69 -7.49 -4.55
N ALA A 207 2.80 -8.19 -4.80
CA ALA A 207 4.05 -7.57 -5.21
C ALA A 207 3.93 -6.89 -6.59
N ALA A 208 3.15 -7.48 -7.51
CA ALA A 208 2.90 -6.94 -8.84
C ALA A 208 2.09 -5.65 -8.76
N LEU A 209 1.01 -5.60 -7.96
CA LEU A 209 0.24 -4.38 -7.72
C LEU A 209 1.12 -3.24 -7.21
N LYS A 210 1.97 -3.52 -6.22
CA LYS A 210 2.90 -2.52 -5.68
C LYS A 210 3.88 -2.02 -6.75
N CYS A 211 4.36 -2.90 -7.62
CA CYS A 211 5.24 -2.51 -8.73
C CYS A 211 4.50 -1.75 -9.84
N VAL A 212 3.23 -2.06 -10.10
CA VAL A 212 2.37 -1.30 -11.02
C VAL A 212 2.21 0.14 -10.52
N ILE A 213 1.89 0.31 -9.23
CA ILE A 213 1.78 1.65 -8.62
C ILE A 213 3.09 2.41 -8.76
N LEU A 214 4.23 1.78 -8.45
CA LEU A 214 5.56 2.41 -8.61
C LEU A 214 5.87 2.76 -10.08
N ALA A 215 5.51 1.90 -11.04
CA ALA A 215 5.70 2.18 -12.46
C ALA A 215 4.83 3.36 -12.92
N ASN A 216 3.60 3.46 -12.42
CA ASN A 216 2.73 4.61 -12.66
C ASN A 216 3.33 5.90 -12.08
N VAL A 217 3.82 5.88 -10.83
CA VAL A 217 4.53 7.02 -10.23
C VAL A 217 5.73 7.45 -11.10
N LEU A 218 6.53 6.49 -11.59
CA LEU A 218 7.67 6.78 -12.46
C LEU A 218 7.27 7.34 -13.83
N SER A 219 6.16 6.86 -14.39
CA SER A 219 5.68 7.24 -15.72
C SER A 219 5.02 8.62 -15.69
N PHE A 220 3.97 8.78 -14.87
CA PHE A 220 3.22 10.02 -14.73
C PHE A 220 4.06 11.14 -14.13
N GLY A 221 4.99 10.81 -13.22
CA GLY A 221 5.92 11.78 -12.64
C GLY A 221 6.96 12.34 -13.63
N THR A 222 6.99 11.85 -14.87
CA THR A 222 7.84 12.37 -15.96
C THR A 222 7.06 13.03 -17.10
N ALA A 223 5.73 12.97 -17.05
CA ALA A 223 4.86 13.54 -18.07
C ALA A 223 4.40 14.94 -17.66
N ASP A 224 4.37 15.87 -18.63
CA ASP A 224 3.82 17.22 -18.40
C ASP A 224 2.29 17.21 -18.37
N ASP A 225 1.67 16.33 -19.17
CA ASP A 225 0.24 16.05 -19.19
C ASP A 225 0.01 14.56 -18.84
N PRO A 226 -0.87 14.22 -17.88
CA PRO A 226 -1.22 12.83 -17.58
C PRO A 226 -1.64 12.01 -18.81
N ALA A 227 -2.22 12.66 -19.84
CA ALA A 227 -2.61 11.98 -21.08
C ALA A 227 -1.42 11.48 -21.92
N ASP A 228 -0.22 12.01 -21.70
CA ASP A 228 1.01 11.59 -22.38
C ASP A 228 1.76 10.48 -21.61
N ALA A 229 1.36 10.21 -20.36
CA ALA A 229 1.96 9.17 -19.55
C ALA A 229 1.50 7.78 -20.00
N ARG A 230 2.40 6.79 -19.91
CA ARG A 230 2.01 5.39 -20.02
C ARG A 230 1.42 4.93 -18.69
N GLU A 231 0.18 4.50 -18.71
CA GLU A 231 -0.42 3.78 -17.60
C GLU A 231 -0.07 2.29 -17.65
N PHE A 232 0.26 1.75 -16.49
CA PHE A 232 0.48 0.33 -16.24
C PHE A 232 -0.66 -0.23 -15.42
N THR A 233 -1.07 -1.44 -15.75
CA THR A 233 -2.02 -2.26 -15.01
C THR A 233 -1.41 -3.62 -14.68
N LEU A 234 -2.10 -4.45 -13.90
CA LEU A 234 -1.67 -5.83 -13.67
C LEU A 234 -1.51 -6.65 -14.96
N ALA A 235 -2.26 -6.32 -16.02
CA ALA A 235 -2.14 -7.01 -17.31
C ALA A 235 -0.79 -6.73 -18.02
N ASP A 236 -0.12 -5.63 -17.68
CA ASP A 236 1.21 -5.28 -18.19
C ASP A 236 2.36 -5.95 -17.41
N ALA A 237 2.05 -6.55 -16.25
CA ALA A 237 3.05 -7.14 -15.37
C ALA A 237 3.37 -8.58 -15.78
N ALA A 238 4.66 -8.89 -15.93
CA ALA A 238 5.11 -10.28 -16.01
C ALA A 238 5.32 -10.81 -14.60
N VAL A 239 4.50 -11.78 -14.19
CA VAL A 239 4.45 -12.28 -12.80
C VAL A 239 4.74 -13.78 -12.76
N GLU A 240 5.70 -14.16 -11.92
CA GLU A 240 6.00 -15.54 -11.54
C GLU A 240 5.99 -15.64 -10.02
N GLY A 241 5.24 -16.61 -9.49
CA GLY A 241 5.14 -16.87 -8.05
C GLY A 241 6.32 -17.66 -7.49
N ILE A 242 6.20 -18.07 -6.23
CA ILE A 242 7.24 -18.85 -5.51
C ILE A 242 6.95 -20.35 -5.43
N GLU A 243 5.74 -20.78 -5.77
CA GLU A 243 5.28 -22.18 -5.63
C GLU A 243 6.21 -23.19 -6.31
N ASN A 244 6.75 -22.83 -7.48
CA ASN A 244 7.58 -23.74 -8.28
C ASN A 244 9.09 -23.63 -7.97
N VAL A 245 9.49 -22.94 -6.89
CA VAL A 245 10.90 -22.84 -6.49
C VAL A 245 11.31 -24.11 -5.73
N PRO A 246 12.17 -24.99 -6.30
CA PRO A 246 12.54 -26.21 -5.61
C PRO A 246 13.57 -25.93 -4.52
N GLY A 247 13.52 -26.69 -3.42
CA GLY A 247 14.51 -26.59 -2.33
C GLY A 247 15.94 -26.76 -2.81
N SER A 248 16.18 -27.65 -3.78
CA SER A 248 17.49 -27.86 -4.39
C SER A 248 18.05 -26.63 -5.13
N ALA A 249 17.19 -25.74 -5.65
CA ALA A 249 17.65 -24.47 -6.24
C ALA A 249 18.11 -23.49 -5.14
N LEU A 250 17.51 -23.54 -3.95
CA LEU A 250 17.92 -22.73 -2.81
C LEU A 250 19.25 -23.21 -2.24
N GLU A 251 19.43 -24.53 -2.12
CA GLU A 251 20.71 -25.15 -1.71
C GLU A 251 21.84 -24.76 -2.66
N LEU A 252 21.62 -24.91 -3.97
CA LEU A 252 22.61 -24.52 -4.98
C LEU A 252 22.90 -23.02 -4.97
N ALA A 253 21.88 -22.19 -4.73
CA ALA A 253 22.08 -20.75 -4.58
C ALA A 253 22.99 -20.43 -3.38
N ALA A 254 22.78 -21.11 -2.24
CA ALA A 254 23.58 -20.92 -1.04
C ALA A 254 25.05 -21.33 -1.24
N GLU A 255 25.31 -22.40 -2.01
CA GLU A 255 26.67 -22.80 -2.38
C GLU A 255 27.43 -21.72 -3.19
N ASP A 256 26.72 -20.86 -3.94
CA ASP A 256 27.28 -19.71 -4.68
C ASP A 256 27.26 -18.40 -3.87
N GLY A 257 26.96 -18.44 -2.57
CA GLY A 257 26.83 -17.25 -1.72
C GLY A 257 25.64 -16.35 -2.10
N ARG A 258 24.57 -16.97 -2.61
CA ARG A 258 23.32 -16.32 -3.04
C ARG A 258 22.12 -16.89 -2.31
N THR A 259 21.00 -16.20 -2.42
CA THR A 259 19.70 -16.67 -1.97
C THR A 259 18.63 -16.31 -3.01
N VAL A 260 17.44 -16.87 -2.89
CA VAL A 260 16.31 -16.54 -3.77
C VAL A 260 15.33 -15.66 -3.02
N ARG A 261 14.86 -14.60 -3.68
CA ARG A 261 13.83 -13.69 -3.18
C ARG A 261 12.79 -13.43 -4.27
N LEU A 262 11.54 -13.24 -3.87
CA LEU A 262 10.52 -12.71 -4.77
C LEU A 262 10.79 -11.21 -4.97
N VAL A 263 11.41 -10.87 -6.10
CA VAL A 263 11.82 -9.50 -6.40
C VAL A 263 10.85 -8.90 -7.41
N GLY A 264 10.25 -7.79 -7.02
CA GLY A 264 9.55 -6.88 -7.92
C GLY A 264 10.52 -5.86 -8.52
N GLU A 265 10.34 -5.54 -9.80
CA GLU A 265 11.04 -4.49 -10.53
C GLU A 265 10.02 -3.67 -11.33
N ALA A 266 10.00 -2.36 -11.08
CA ALA A 266 9.19 -1.38 -11.76
C ALA A 266 10.11 -0.38 -12.48
N SER A 267 9.84 -0.11 -13.75
CA SER A 267 10.45 0.97 -14.54
C SER A 267 9.39 1.68 -15.37
N ARG A 268 9.78 2.73 -16.11
CA ARG A 268 8.87 3.40 -17.06
C ARG A 268 8.49 2.53 -18.26
N GLU A 269 9.14 1.39 -18.44
CA GLU A 269 8.98 0.51 -19.61
C GLU A 269 8.32 -0.83 -19.26
N SER A 270 8.46 -1.31 -18.01
CA SER A 270 8.02 -2.65 -17.64
C SER A 270 7.80 -2.83 -16.15
N VAL A 271 6.90 -3.77 -15.83
CA VAL A 271 6.69 -4.32 -14.49
C VAL A 271 7.00 -5.81 -14.51
N ARG A 272 7.86 -6.27 -13.60
CA ARG A 272 8.25 -7.67 -13.47
C ARG A 272 8.28 -8.11 -12.02
N VAL A 273 7.72 -9.27 -11.72
CA VAL A 273 7.80 -9.91 -10.40
C VAL A 273 8.19 -11.37 -10.61
N GLY A 274 9.19 -11.84 -9.87
CA GLY A 274 9.54 -13.26 -9.90
C GLY A 274 10.65 -13.63 -8.93
N PRO A 275 10.85 -14.94 -8.68
CA PRO A 275 12.00 -15.42 -7.94
C PRO A 275 13.31 -14.99 -8.62
N ARG A 276 14.22 -14.36 -7.86
CA ARG A 276 15.53 -13.91 -8.35
C ARG A 276 16.63 -14.35 -7.40
N LEU A 277 17.76 -14.77 -7.98
CA LEU A 277 19.01 -14.94 -7.26
C LEU A 277 19.57 -13.57 -6.86
N VAL A 278 19.73 -13.34 -5.56
CA VAL A 278 20.36 -12.15 -4.99
C VAL A 278 21.55 -12.55 -4.14
N PRO A 279 22.60 -11.72 -4.01
CA PRO A 279 23.70 -11.99 -3.09
C PRO A 279 23.18 -12.15 -1.67
N GLU A 280 23.63 -13.18 -0.95
CA GLU A 280 23.12 -13.51 0.39
C GLU A 280 23.41 -12.39 1.41
N ASN A 281 24.52 -11.68 1.24
CA ASN A 281 24.89 -10.50 2.03
C ASN A 281 24.51 -9.17 1.35
N GLY A 282 23.62 -9.21 0.35
CA GLY A 282 23.13 -8.03 -0.37
C GLY A 282 21.91 -7.38 0.28
N THR A 283 21.60 -6.14 -0.09
CA THR A 283 20.48 -5.40 0.51
C THR A 283 19.11 -6.03 0.24
N LEU A 284 18.92 -6.66 -0.92
CA LEU A 284 17.68 -7.35 -1.27
C LEU A 284 17.49 -8.69 -0.55
N ALA A 285 18.50 -9.20 0.16
CA ALA A 285 18.39 -10.47 0.91
C ALA A 285 17.72 -10.30 2.28
N VAL A 286 16.76 -9.37 2.41
CA VAL A 286 15.99 -9.16 3.64
C VAL A 286 15.31 -10.45 4.10
N THR A 287 15.18 -10.62 5.41
CA THR A 287 14.65 -11.84 6.03
C THR A 287 13.38 -11.55 6.83
N GLY A 288 12.63 -12.62 7.13
CA GLY A 288 11.37 -12.52 7.85
C GLY A 288 10.33 -11.70 7.08
N THR A 289 9.60 -10.84 7.78
CA THR A 289 8.52 -10.01 7.22
C THR A 289 8.96 -8.59 6.90
N GLN A 290 10.28 -8.32 6.85
CA GLN A 290 10.80 -7.03 6.44
C GLN A 290 10.64 -6.84 4.93
N ASN A 291 10.25 -5.63 4.54
CA ASN A 291 10.24 -5.20 3.16
C ASN A 291 11.44 -4.29 2.89
N ILE A 292 11.84 -4.21 1.62
CA ILE A 292 12.85 -3.26 1.15
C ILE A 292 12.49 -2.73 -0.23
N VAL A 293 12.78 -1.45 -0.43
CA VAL A 293 12.73 -0.75 -1.71
C VAL A 293 14.12 -0.25 -2.04
N GLN A 294 14.56 -0.50 -3.27
CA GLN A 294 15.82 -0.08 -3.84
C GLN A 294 15.57 0.76 -5.07
N LEU A 295 16.09 1.99 -5.11
CA LEU A 295 15.99 2.89 -6.25
C LEU A 295 17.33 2.93 -6.97
N ASP A 296 17.34 2.63 -8.27
CA ASP A 296 18.48 2.83 -9.15
C ASP A 296 18.41 4.26 -9.72
N THR A 297 19.29 5.15 -9.27
CA THR A 297 19.29 6.59 -9.61
C THR A 297 20.47 6.99 -10.48
N ASP A 298 20.32 8.07 -11.26
CA ASP A 298 21.37 8.54 -12.19
C ASP A 298 22.66 8.99 -11.49
N HIS A 299 22.56 9.54 -10.27
CA HIS A 299 23.67 10.23 -9.60
C HIS A 299 23.93 9.77 -8.17
N ALA A 300 22.91 9.33 -7.43
CA ALA A 300 23.08 8.84 -6.06
C ALA A 300 23.41 7.33 -6.02
N GLY A 301 23.54 6.68 -7.17
CA GLY A 301 23.68 5.24 -7.26
C GLY A 301 22.42 4.55 -6.75
N ARG A 302 22.58 3.60 -5.83
CA ARG A 302 21.49 2.82 -5.24
C ARG A 302 21.08 3.34 -3.88
N LEU A 303 19.85 3.80 -3.76
CA LEU A 303 19.23 4.09 -2.46
C LEU A 303 18.46 2.86 -2.00
N ASN A 304 18.57 2.51 -0.72
CA ASN A 304 17.89 1.35 -0.14
C ASN A 304 17.14 1.80 1.11
N VAL A 305 15.84 1.53 1.16
CA VAL A 305 14.97 1.87 2.29
C VAL A 305 14.24 0.60 2.74
N SER A 306 14.44 0.21 4.00
CA SER A 306 13.89 -1.03 4.56
C SER A 306 13.08 -0.75 5.82
N GLY A 307 12.03 -1.53 6.03
CA GLY A 307 11.14 -1.38 7.17
C GLY A 307 10.10 -2.48 7.23
N ARG A 308 9.08 -2.27 8.07
CA ARG A 308 7.94 -3.18 8.15
C ARG A 308 6.97 -2.92 6.99
N GLY A 309 6.65 -3.97 6.26
CA GLY A 309 5.85 -3.91 5.04
C GLY A 309 4.33 -3.94 5.21
N ALA A 310 3.85 -4.21 6.42
CA ALA A 310 2.44 -4.38 6.76
C ALA A 310 2.23 -4.22 8.27
N GLY A 311 0.96 -4.01 8.65
CA GLY A 311 0.50 -3.81 10.03
C GLY A 311 -0.36 -2.56 10.17
N GLY A 312 -1.33 -2.57 11.08
CA GLY A 312 -2.24 -1.44 11.30
C GLY A 312 -1.50 -0.13 11.61
N PRO A 313 -0.69 -0.08 12.68
CA PRO A 313 0.09 1.10 13.05
C PRO A 313 1.12 1.51 11.99
N GLU A 314 1.79 0.53 11.36
CA GLU A 314 2.77 0.78 10.30
C GLU A 314 2.12 1.47 9.09
N THR A 315 1.02 0.93 8.57
CA THR A 315 0.30 1.53 7.45
C THR A 315 -0.33 2.87 7.84
N ALA A 316 -0.87 2.99 9.06
CA ALA A 316 -1.41 4.26 9.56
C ALA A 316 -0.34 5.35 9.64
N SER A 317 0.90 5.00 9.99
CA SER A 317 2.00 5.96 10.00
C SER A 317 2.30 6.56 8.62
N ALA A 318 2.22 5.76 7.55
CA ALA A 318 2.38 6.24 6.18
C ALA A 318 1.20 7.11 5.74
N VAL A 319 -0.04 6.71 6.07
CA VAL A 319 -1.24 7.55 5.83
C VAL A 319 -1.08 8.91 6.50
N LEU A 320 -0.74 8.96 7.79
CA LEU A 320 -0.64 10.21 8.54
C LEU A 320 0.57 11.05 8.11
N ALA A 321 1.66 10.43 7.65
CA ALA A 321 2.78 11.14 7.03
C ALA A 321 2.35 11.84 5.73
N ASP A 322 1.54 11.19 4.91
CA ASP A 322 0.98 11.78 3.69
C ASP A 322 0.00 12.91 4.00
N VAL A 323 -0.86 12.75 5.02
CA VAL A 323 -1.69 13.87 5.50
C VAL A 323 -0.81 15.07 5.88
N GLY A 324 0.32 14.85 6.54
CA GLY A 324 1.27 15.90 6.92
C GLY A 324 2.04 16.54 5.76
N ARG A 325 2.00 15.96 4.55
CA ARG A 325 2.63 16.48 3.32
C ARG A 325 1.67 17.27 2.43
N LEU A 326 0.38 17.26 2.76
CA LEU A 326 -0.62 18.08 2.10
C LEU A 326 -0.45 19.56 2.50
N PRO A 327 -0.83 20.51 1.61
CA PRO A 327 -0.57 21.95 1.79
C PRO A 327 -1.34 22.62 2.95
#